data_AF-A0DRV6-F1
#
_entry.id   AF-A0DRV6-F1
#
_cell.length_a   1.000
_cell.length_b   1.000
_cell.length_c   1.000
_cell.angle_alpha   90.00
_cell.angle_beta   90.00
_cell.angle_gamma   90.00
#
_symmetry.space_group_name_H-M   'P 1'
#
loop_
_entity.id
_entity.type
_entity.pdbx_description
1 polymer ?
#
loop_
_entity_poly.entity_id
_entity_poly.type
_entity_poly.pdbx_seq_one_letter_code
_entity_poly.pdbx_strand_id
1 'polypeptide(L)'
;AILQFQQYLKYINLQFPENLEIYFSIYDLITIQPLFDFIDFQSIFQFIELQQNQESYSEGKFNVYKQNPSLIINLSCQILQCLISLFLIMLYHLIKKIIYNWIFCSRNFYYASTLSIYIKPQLIIKCEKSFYNICLDILKLKKLMSFQGLQQALILNGWDMTFKTLLYMRNISTINCLDIIQLIMASIILILYFTILLDGFKSKQKVQKMKRFQILNFGTQFFFLFFLINIQRSQILQLGLLLLTCIFQISFLFIYRHIQHKNKYIVKMVVEISVLTFMLNSFLYVKECDEYFNEQKKIILGWIHISILSSGLISEVIFILKDSYVKWKQLYKRKKPECARNPLFI
;
A
#
# COMPACT_ATOMS: atom_id res chain seq x y z
N ALA A 1 0.30 2.88 2.62
CA ALA A 1 -1.12 3.16 2.31
C ALA A 1 -1.51 4.60 2.65
N ILE A 2 -1.58 5.03 3.93
CA ILE A 2 -2.01 6.39 4.29
C ILE A 2 -1.08 7.47 3.70
N LEU A 3 0.24 7.26 3.81
CA LEU A 3 1.25 8.16 3.22
C LEU A 3 1.09 8.32 1.70
N GLN A 4 0.93 7.21 0.99
CA GLN A 4 0.71 7.21 -0.47
C GLN A 4 -0.57 7.99 -0.83
N PHE A 5 -1.66 7.77 -0.09
CA PHE A 5 -2.89 8.52 -0.31
C PHE A 5 -2.70 10.04 -0.15
N GLN A 6 -2.02 10.47 0.91
CA GLN A 6 -1.75 11.89 1.15
C GLN A 6 -0.84 12.49 0.07
N GLN A 7 0.14 11.74 -0.44
CA GLN A 7 1.02 12.20 -1.53
C GLN A 7 0.23 12.56 -2.79
N TYR A 8 -0.82 11.82 -3.16
CA TYR A 8 -1.61 12.12 -4.36
C TYR A 8 -2.43 13.41 -4.25
N LEU A 9 -2.67 13.94 -3.04
CA LEU A 9 -3.35 15.23 -2.86
C LEU A 9 -2.57 16.38 -3.53
N LYS A 10 -1.26 16.23 -3.74
CA LYS A 10 -0.42 17.19 -4.47
C LYS A 10 -0.89 17.45 -5.91
N TYR A 11 -1.62 16.49 -6.51
CA TYR A 11 -2.13 16.57 -7.88
C TYR A 11 -3.51 17.24 -8.00
N ILE A 12 -4.11 17.69 -6.89
CA ILE A 12 -5.29 18.55 -6.95
C ILE A 12 -4.89 19.84 -7.69
N ASN A 13 -5.72 20.29 -8.62
CA ASN A 13 -5.44 21.44 -9.47
C ASN A 13 -5.59 22.77 -8.71
N LEU A 14 -4.78 22.97 -7.67
CA LEU A 14 -4.71 24.19 -6.87
C LEU A 14 -3.26 24.65 -6.76
N GLN A 15 -3.05 25.95 -6.61
CA GLN A 15 -1.74 26.48 -6.25
C GLN A 15 -1.61 26.44 -4.74
N PHE A 16 -0.83 25.48 -4.24
CA PHE A 16 -0.57 25.33 -2.81
C PHE A 16 0.58 26.26 -2.39
N PRO A 17 0.60 26.71 -1.13
CA PRO A 17 1.75 27.42 -0.59
C PRO A 17 2.96 26.48 -0.47
N GLU A 18 4.16 27.04 -0.58
CA GLU A 18 5.42 26.30 -0.65
C GLU A 18 5.62 25.31 0.51
N ASN A 19 5.23 25.69 1.73
CA ASN A 19 5.34 24.82 2.90
C ASN A 19 4.55 23.50 2.73
N LEU A 20 3.38 23.57 2.09
CA LEU A 20 2.53 22.42 1.84
C LEU A 20 3.03 21.59 0.64
N GLU A 21 3.64 22.24 -0.35
CA GLU A 21 4.34 21.53 -1.43
C GLU A 21 5.55 20.75 -0.91
N ILE A 22 6.36 21.36 -0.03
CA ILE A 22 7.47 20.69 0.66
C ILE A 22 6.96 19.46 1.43
N TYR A 23 5.85 19.58 2.16
CA TYR A 23 5.24 18.45 2.87
C TYR A 23 4.95 17.26 1.94
N PHE A 24 4.40 17.52 0.76
CA PHE A 24 4.16 16.45 -0.23
C PHE A 24 5.44 15.92 -0.87
N SER A 25 6.46 16.76 -1.06
CA SER A 25 7.75 16.38 -1.66
C SER A 25 8.64 15.56 -0.72
N ILE A 26 8.44 15.63 0.60
CA ILE A 26 9.16 14.76 1.56
C ILE A 26 8.98 13.28 1.21
N TYR A 27 7.86 12.91 0.61
CA TYR A 27 7.59 11.52 0.21
C TYR A 27 8.36 11.08 -1.04
N ASP A 28 8.76 12.04 -1.89
CA ASP A 28 9.59 11.77 -3.06
C ASP A 28 11.06 11.52 -2.64
N LEU A 29 11.44 11.69 -1.37
CA LEU A 29 12.77 11.32 -0.85
C LEU A 29 12.97 9.81 -0.68
N ILE A 30 11.87 9.05 -0.52
CA ILE A 30 11.94 7.59 -0.38
C ILE A 30 11.80 6.98 -1.78
N THR A 31 12.92 6.93 -2.53
CA THR A 31 12.95 6.35 -3.88
C THR A 31 13.67 5.01 -3.91
N ILE A 32 13.24 4.17 -4.85
CA ILE A 32 13.90 2.89 -5.19
C ILE A 32 14.99 3.12 -6.24
N GLN A 33 15.18 4.35 -6.71
CA GLN A 33 16.18 4.71 -7.70
C GLN A 33 17.59 4.18 -7.37
N PRO A 34 18.10 4.29 -6.12
CA PRO A 34 19.42 3.75 -5.79
C PRO A 34 19.54 2.23 -5.99
N LEU A 35 18.45 1.48 -5.84
CA LEU A 35 18.43 0.04 -6.10
C LEU A 35 18.41 -0.26 -7.60
N PHE A 36 17.70 0.55 -8.40
CA PHE A 36 17.73 0.42 -9.86
C PHE A 36 19.11 0.71 -10.42
N ASP A 37 19.77 1.76 -9.90
CA ASP A 37 21.12 2.13 -10.27
C ASP A 37 22.12 1.02 -9.88
N PHE A 38 21.94 0.37 -8.72
CA PHE A 38 22.78 -0.76 -8.29
C PHE A 38 22.67 -2.00 -9.19
N ILE A 39 21.49 -2.28 -9.75
CA ILE A 39 21.26 -3.45 -10.62
C ILE A 39 21.57 -3.11 -12.10
N ASP A 40 21.97 -1.86 -12.38
CA ASP A 40 22.19 -1.35 -13.74
C ASP A 40 20.96 -1.50 -14.66
N PHE A 41 19.77 -1.45 -14.04
CA PHE A 41 18.48 -1.61 -14.72
C PHE A 41 18.12 -0.38 -15.58
N GLN A 42 18.89 0.70 -15.44
CA GLN A 42 18.68 1.99 -16.12
C GLN A 42 18.92 1.87 -17.63
N SER A 43 19.83 1.00 -18.06
CA SER A 43 20.11 0.68 -19.47
C SER A 43 18.88 0.14 -20.23
N ILE A 44 18.05 -0.67 -19.55
CA ILE A 44 16.81 -1.23 -20.13
C ILE A 44 15.76 -0.13 -20.31
N PHE A 45 15.67 0.83 -19.39
CA PHE A 45 14.71 1.95 -19.48
C PHE A 45 15.13 3.00 -20.50
N GLN A 46 16.43 3.23 -20.69
CA GLN A 46 16.93 4.12 -21.75
C GLN A 46 16.51 3.62 -23.15
N PHE A 47 16.51 2.31 -23.38
CA PHE A 47 16.01 1.73 -24.64
C PHE A 47 14.51 1.97 -24.84
N ILE A 48 13.73 1.92 -23.75
CA ILE A 48 12.28 2.18 -23.78
C ILE A 48 12.01 3.67 -24.03
N GLU A 49 12.76 4.57 -23.38
CA GLU A 49 12.64 6.02 -23.56
C GLU A 49 12.98 6.45 -25.00
N LEU A 50 14.04 5.88 -25.59
CA LEU A 50 14.45 6.18 -26.97
C LEU A 50 13.40 5.79 -28.03
N GLN A 51 12.55 4.80 -27.74
CA GLN A 51 11.49 4.34 -28.65
C GLN A 51 10.14 5.07 -28.42
N GLN A 52 10.02 5.87 -27.35
CA GLN A 52 8.79 6.58 -27.02
C GLN A 52 8.82 8.02 -27.53
N ASN A 53 8.08 8.29 -28.60
CA ASN A 53 7.70 9.65 -29.01
C ASN A 53 6.50 10.15 -28.18
N GLN A 54 6.51 9.96 -26.85
CA GLN A 54 5.45 10.47 -25.99
C GLN A 54 5.81 11.89 -25.53
N GLU A 55 5.01 12.87 -25.93
CA GLU A 55 5.13 14.22 -25.39
C GLU A 55 4.87 14.22 -23.88
N SER A 56 5.67 14.99 -23.14
CA SER A 56 5.43 15.24 -21.72
C SER A 56 4.02 15.80 -21.50
N TYR A 57 3.38 15.45 -20.38
CA TYR A 57 2.03 15.94 -20.04
C TYR A 57 1.92 17.46 -20.24
N SER A 58 0.97 17.90 -21.07
CA SER A 58 0.75 19.31 -21.38
C SER A 58 -0.21 20.01 -20.41
N GLU A 59 -1.07 19.26 -19.71
CA GLU A 59 -2.15 19.82 -18.88
C GLU A 59 -1.95 19.62 -17.35
N GLY A 60 -2.14 20.71 -16.57
CA GLY A 60 -2.36 20.68 -15.12
C GLY A 60 -1.12 20.43 -14.24
N LYS A 61 -1.33 19.98 -12.99
CA LYS A 61 -0.27 19.69 -12.02
C LYS A 61 0.68 18.56 -12.45
N PHE A 62 0.27 17.70 -13.39
CA PHE A 62 1.11 16.61 -13.89
C PHE A 62 2.29 17.09 -14.74
N ASN A 63 2.14 18.23 -15.42
CA ASN A 63 3.24 18.91 -16.11
C ASN A 63 4.25 19.49 -15.09
N VAL A 64 3.75 20.17 -14.06
CA VAL A 64 4.57 20.79 -13.00
C VAL A 64 5.46 19.76 -12.31
N TYR A 65 4.92 18.59 -12.00
CA TYR A 65 5.67 17.49 -11.38
C TYR A 65 6.38 16.56 -12.37
N LYS A 66 6.45 16.92 -13.66
CA LYS A 66 7.12 16.17 -14.74
C LYS A 66 6.88 14.66 -14.65
N GLN A 67 5.62 14.26 -14.49
CA GLN A 67 5.28 12.84 -14.42
C GLN A 67 5.61 12.15 -15.75
N ASN A 68 6.17 10.95 -15.68
CA ASN A 68 6.48 10.19 -16.89
C ASN A 68 5.18 9.67 -17.51
N PRO A 69 4.93 9.86 -18.82
CA PRO A 69 3.72 9.37 -19.46
C PRO A 69 3.73 7.86 -19.68
N SER A 70 4.92 7.26 -19.74
CA SER A 70 5.11 5.84 -20.00
C SER A 70 4.60 4.96 -18.87
N LEU A 71 3.67 4.06 -19.20
CA LEU A 71 3.14 3.09 -18.24
C LEU A 71 4.21 2.07 -17.81
N ILE A 72 5.13 1.69 -18.71
CA ILE A 72 6.20 0.72 -18.41
C ILE A 72 7.19 1.32 -17.40
N ILE A 73 7.62 2.56 -17.62
CA ILE A 73 8.55 3.25 -16.72
C ILE A 73 7.89 3.47 -15.36
N ASN A 74 6.61 3.88 -15.34
CA ASN A 74 5.88 4.08 -14.10
C ASN A 74 5.64 2.78 -13.33
N LEU A 75 5.43 1.65 -14.02
CA LEU A 75 5.25 0.34 -13.39
C LEU A 75 6.55 -0.42 -13.17
N SER A 76 7.71 0.14 -13.54
CA SER A 76 9.04 -0.47 -13.39
C SER A 76 9.26 -1.11 -12.02
N CYS A 77 8.96 -0.34 -10.96
CA CYS A 77 9.06 -0.80 -9.59
C CYS A 77 8.11 -1.97 -9.30
N GLN A 78 6.87 -1.91 -9.76
CA GLN A 78 5.92 -3.01 -9.58
C GLN A 78 6.31 -4.26 -10.36
N ILE A 79 6.85 -4.09 -11.57
CA ILE A 79 7.37 -5.18 -12.40
C ILE A 79 8.54 -5.84 -11.67
N LEU A 80 9.50 -5.06 -11.16
CA LEU A 80 10.62 -5.58 -10.37
C LEU A 80 10.13 -6.30 -9.10
N GLN A 81 9.18 -5.70 -8.36
CA GLN A 81 8.57 -6.34 -7.20
C GLN A 81 7.88 -7.67 -7.56
N CYS A 82 7.19 -7.72 -8.70
CA CYS A 82 6.56 -8.93 -9.21
C CYS A 82 7.61 -10.00 -9.53
N LEU A 83 8.68 -9.65 -10.24
CA LEU A 83 9.79 -10.55 -10.55
C LEU A 83 10.47 -11.09 -9.27
N ILE A 84 10.76 -10.23 -8.31
CA ILE A 84 11.30 -10.63 -7.00
C ILE A 84 10.32 -11.57 -6.29
N SER A 85 9.02 -11.28 -6.32
CA SER A 85 8.02 -12.13 -5.70
C SER A 85 7.93 -13.52 -6.35
N LEU A 86 7.99 -13.59 -7.68
CA LEU A 86 8.02 -14.86 -8.44
C LEU A 86 9.28 -15.65 -8.13
N PHE A 87 10.44 -14.98 -8.05
CA PHE A 87 11.68 -15.61 -7.63
C PHE A 87 11.60 -16.17 -6.20
N LEU A 88 11.02 -15.42 -5.26
CA LEU A 88 10.77 -15.89 -3.89
C LEU A 88 9.79 -17.06 -3.84
N ILE A 89 8.78 -17.08 -4.71
CA ILE A 89 7.85 -18.22 -4.86
C ILE A 89 8.61 -19.47 -5.33
N MET A 90 9.47 -19.34 -6.36
CA MET A 90 10.28 -20.46 -6.83
C MET A 90 11.23 -20.97 -5.75
N LEU A 91 11.95 -20.07 -5.08
CA LEU A 91 12.80 -20.40 -3.94
C LEU A 91 12.01 -21.11 -2.84
N TYR A 92 10.82 -20.62 -2.50
CA TYR A 92 9.96 -21.27 -1.53
C TYR A 92 9.59 -22.70 -1.94
N HIS A 93 9.25 -22.94 -3.21
CA HIS A 93 8.96 -24.28 -3.71
C HIS A 93 10.18 -25.21 -3.64
N LEU A 94 11.37 -24.68 -3.97
CA LEU A 94 12.63 -25.40 -3.86
C LEU A 94 12.97 -25.74 -2.40
N ILE A 95 12.89 -24.76 -1.50
CA ILE A 95 13.07 -24.92 -0.06
C ILE A 95 12.05 -25.93 0.47
N LYS A 96 10.78 -25.85 0.08
CA LYS A 96 9.76 -26.81 0.49
C LYS A 96 10.09 -28.23 0.05
N LYS A 97 10.57 -28.41 -1.18
CA LYS A 97 10.98 -29.73 -1.69
C LYS A 97 12.16 -30.28 -0.88
N ILE A 98 13.15 -29.43 -0.59
CA ILE A 98 14.31 -29.78 0.25
C ILE A 98 13.86 -30.15 1.67
N ILE A 99 13.08 -29.27 2.32
CA ILE A 99 12.56 -29.46 3.68
C ILE A 99 11.74 -30.74 3.78
N TYR A 100 10.85 -31.01 2.82
CA TYR A 100 10.02 -32.23 2.85
C TYR A 100 10.88 -33.49 2.70
N ASN A 101 11.87 -33.46 1.80
CA ASN A 101 12.81 -34.57 1.63
C ASN A 101 13.73 -34.76 2.84
N TRP A 102 14.07 -33.70 3.56
CA TRP A 102 14.95 -33.74 4.74
C TRP A 102 14.21 -34.11 6.04
N ILE A 103 13.02 -33.55 6.30
CA ILE A 103 12.28 -33.78 7.54
C ILE A 103 11.73 -35.21 7.62
N PHE A 104 11.22 -35.74 6.49
CA PHE A 104 10.62 -37.08 6.46
C PHE A 104 11.61 -38.18 6.04
N CYS A 105 12.90 -37.85 5.89
CA CYS A 105 13.93 -38.85 5.65
C CYS A 105 14.25 -39.61 6.95
N SER A 106 14.16 -40.94 6.91
CA SER A 106 14.62 -41.83 8.00
C SER A 106 16.07 -41.55 8.43
N ARG A 107 16.89 -41.07 7.49
CA ARG A 107 18.28 -40.69 7.69
C ARG A 107 18.44 -39.55 8.70
N ASN A 108 17.52 -38.60 8.77
CA ASN A 108 17.61 -37.46 9.68
C ASN A 108 17.35 -37.89 11.13
N PHE A 109 16.36 -38.75 11.34
CA PHE A 109 16.11 -39.39 12.64
C PHE A 109 17.30 -40.26 13.10
N TYR A 110 17.98 -40.93 12.17
CA TYR A 110 19.19 -41.70 12.46
C TYR A 110 20.39 -40.81 12.88
N TYR A 111 20.59 -39.66 12.22
CA TYR A 111 21.64 -38.72 12.61
C TYR A 111 21.33 -38.04 13.95
N ALA A 112 20.05 -37.73 14.22
CA ALA A 112 19.64 -37.17 15.50
C ALA A 112 19.81 -38.16 16.67
N SER A 113 19.48 -39.45 16.45
CA SER A 113 19.67 -40.48 17.46
C SER A 113 21.16 -40.72 17.76
N THR A 114 22.01 -40.73 16.74
CA THR A 114 23.48 -40.85 16.92
C THR A 114 24.09 -39.63 17.61
N LEU A 115 23.65 -38.41 17.27
CA LEU A 115 24.06 -37.18 17.98
C LEU A 115 23.62 -37.16 19.45
N SER A 116 22.48 -37.78 19.77
CA SER A 116 21.94 -37.86 21.15
C SER A 116 22.81 -38.68 22.11
N ILE A 117 23.72 -39.49 21.57
CA ILE A 117 24.72 -40.24 22.33
C ILE A 117 25.85 -39.33 22.82
N TYR A 118 26.19 -38.28 22.05
CA TYR A 118 27.33 -37.39 22.33
C TYR A 118 26.94 -36.07 23.01
N ILE A 119 25.70 -35.61 22.79
CA ILE A 119 25.19 -34.34 23.33
C ILE A 119 23.97 -34.64 24.19
N LYS A 120 23.76 -33.86 25.26
CA LYS A 120 22.58 -33.99 26.12
C LYS A 120 21.29 -34.08 25.27
N PRO A 121 20.53 -35.19 25.33
CA PRO A 121 19.41 -35.47 24.43
C PRO A 121 18.30 -34.41 24.50
N GLN A 122 18.14 -33.76 25.65
CA GLN A 122 17.19 -32.66 25.84
C GLN A 122 17.47 -31.42 24.97
N LEU A 123 18.74 -31.15 24.65
CA LEU A 123 19.12 -30.02 23.77
C LEU A 123 18.81 -30.35 22.31
N ILE A 124 19.09 -31.58 21.88
CA ILE A 124 18.80 -32.04 20.52
C ILE A 124 17.30 -32.02 20.26
N ILE A 125 16.50 -32.58 21.17
CA ILE A 125 15.03 -32.56 21.06
C ILE A 125 14.49 -31.12 21.00
N LYS A 126 15.07 -30.18 21.76
CA LYS A 126 14.67 -28.76 21.68
C LYS A 126 15.05 -28.13 20.34
N CYS A 127 16.24 -28.40 19.83
CA CYS A 127 16.70 -27.91 18.53
C CYS A 127 15.84 -28.48 17.38
N GLU A 128 15.57 -29.78 17.39
CA GLU A 128 14.71 -30.42 16.41
C GLU A 128 13.28 -29.88 16.46
N LYS A 129 12.72 -29.71 17.66
CA LYS A 129 11.39 -29.11 17.82
C LYS A 129 11.36 -27.67 17.31
N SER A 130 12.42 -26.88 17.56
CA SER A 130 12.54 -25.53 17.03
C SER A 130 12.64 -25.52 15.50
N PHE A 131 13.48 -26.39 14.92
CA PHE A 131 13.66 -26.53 13.49
C PHE A 131 12.37 -27.00 12.79
N TYR A 132 11.68 -27.99 13.38
CA TYR A 132 10.39 -28.46 12.92
C TYR A 132 9.33 -27.34 12.92
N ASN A 133 9.28 -26.54 13.98
CA ASN A 133 8.36 -25.40 14.05
C ASN A 133 8.67 -24.34 12.99
N ILE A 134 9.95 -24.01 12.76
CA ILE A 134 10.38 -23.09 11.69
C ILE A 134 9.92 -23.62 10.33
N CYS A 135 10.13 -24.91 10.05
CA CYS A 135 9.72 -25.54 8.81
C CYS A 135 8.19 -25.58 8.64
N LEU A 136 7.43 -25.82 9.71
CA LEU A 136 5.97 -25.70 9.69
C LEU A 136 5.51 -24.26 9.42
N ASP A 137 6.18 -23.26 9.97
CA ASP A 137 5.86 -21.87 9.73
C ASP A 137 6.18 -21.46 8.28
N ILE A 138 7.28 -21.95 7.71
CA ILE A 138 7.58 -21.82 6.29
C ILE A 138 6.46 -22.46 5.46
N LEU A 139 6.00 -23.67 5.77
CA LEU A 139 4.90 -24.33 5.06
C LEU A 139 3.57 -23.55 5.13
N LYS A 140 3.32 -22.80 6.21
CA LYS A 140 2.14 -21.93 6.35
C LYS A 140 2.16 -20.74 5.38
N LEU A 141 3.33 -20.31 4.88
CA LEU A 141 3.46 -19.25 3.86
C LEU A 141 2.75 -19.62 2.53
N LYS A 142 2.49 -20.90 2.27
CA LYS A 142 1.70 -21.35 1.10
C LYS A 142 0.37 -20.61 0.96
N LYS A 143 -0.27 -20.23 2.07
CA LYS A 143 -1.55 -19.50 2.04
C LYS A 143 -1.41 -18.10 1.44
N LEU A 144 -0.29 -17.42 1.68
CA LEU A 144 0.01 -16.10 1.11
C LEU A 144 0.38 -16.19 -0.37
N MET A 145 0.89 -17.33 -0.82
CA MET A 145 1.20 -17.60 -2.24
C MET A 145 0.00 -18.17 -3.03
N SER A 146 -1.20 -18.16 -2.45
CA SER A 146 -2.42 -18.62 -3.13
C SER A 146 -3.04 -17.51 -3.99
N PHE A 147 -4.01 -17.86 -4.85
CA PHE A 147 -4.78 -16.87 -5.62
C PHE A 147 -5.43 -15.79 -4.74
N GLN A 148 -5.85 -16.14 -3.52
CA GLN A 148 -6.37 -15.15 -2.56
C GLN A 148 -5.28 -14.17 -2.08
N GLY A 149 -4.03 -14.62 -1.97
CA GLY A 149 -2.89 -13.77 -1.66
C GLY A 149 -2.54 -12.83 -2.82
N LEU A 150 -2.60 -13.32 -4.06
CA LEU A 150 -2.47 -12.48 -5.26
C LEU A 150 -3.56 -11.41 -5.34
N GLN A 151 -4.82 -11.77 -5.09
CA GLN A 151 -5.91 -10.79 -5.00
C GLN A 151 -5.67 -9.73 -3.91
N GLN A 152 -5.18 -10.15 -2.73
CA GLN A 152 -4.84 -9.21 -1.66
C GLN A 152 -3.67 -8.30 -2.04
N ALA A 153 -2.65 -8.82 -2.73
CA ALA A 153 -1.53 -8.03 -3.22
C ALA A 153 -1.97 -6.99 -4.28
N LEU A 154 -2.87 -7.38 -5.19
CA LEU A 154 -3.48 -6.45 -6.15
C LEU A 154 -4.29 -5.36 -5.45
N ILE A 155 -5.09 -5.70 -4.42
CA ILE A 155 -5.84 -4.69 -3.65
C ILE A 155 -4.89 -3.75 -2.89
N LEU A 156 -3.79 -4.26 -2.33
CA LEU A 156 -2.80 -3.46 -1.61
C LEU A 156 -2.06 -2.47 -2.52
N ASN A 157 -1.70 -2.90 -3.73
CA ASN A 157 -1.05 -2.07 -4.74
C ASN A 157 -2.06 -1.35 -5.65
N GLY A 158 -3.35 -1.56 -5.42
CA GLY A 158 -4.42 -1.11 -6.29
C GLY A 158 -4.44 0.39 -6.48
N TRP A 159 -4.11 1.13 -5.42
CA TRP A 159 -4.07 2.58 -5.45
C TRP A 159 -3.05 3.13 -6.46
N ASP A 160 -1.79 2.71 -6.37
CA ASP A 160 -0.73 3.22 -7.25
C ASP A 160 -0.88 2.69 -8.69
N MET A 161 -1.29 1.43 -8.86
CA MET A 161 -1.53 0.89 -10.20
C MET A 161 -2.69 1.59 -10.90
N THR A 162 -3.80 1.85 -10.21
CA THR A 162 -4.95 2.58 -10.81
C THR A 162 -4.59 4.02 -11.14
N PHE A 163 -3.82 4.71 -10.30
CA PHE A 163 -3.32 6.04 -10.62
C PHE A 163 -2.49 6.03 -11.90
N LYS A 164 -1.48 5.16 -11.99
CA LYS A 164 -0.57 5.08 -13.14
C LYS A 164 -1.29 4.69 -14.44
N THR A 165 -2.25 3.76 -14.35
CA THR A 165 -3.00 3.32 -15.54
C THR A 165 -3.97 4.39 -16.04
N LEU A 166 -4.70 5.06 -15.13
CA LEU A 166 -5.58 6.17 -15.50
C LEU A 166 -4.78 7.36 -16.07
N LEU A 167 -3.62 7.65 -15.49
CA LEU A 167 -2.74 8.72 -15.94
C LEU A 167 -2.18 8.45 -17.35
N TYR A 168 -1.79 7.20 -17.64
CA TYR A 168 -1.42 6.78 -18.98
C TYR A 168 -2.57 6.94 -19.97
N MET A 169 -3.75 6.38 -19.66
CA MET A 169 -4.93 6.41 -20.53
C MET A 169 -5.35 7.82 -20.94
N ARG A 170 -5.12 8.82 -20.08
CA ARG A 170 -5.44 10.22 -20.36
C ARG A 170 -4.49 10.87 -21.38
N ASN A 171 -3.25 10.39 -21.52
CA ASN A 171 -2.20 11.02 -22.33
C ASN A 171 -1.83 10.22 -23.58
N ILE A 172 -2.65 9.26 -23.99
CA ILE A 172 -2.42 8.51 -25.22
C ILE A 172 -2.67 9.44 -26.42
N SER A 173 -1.61 9.81 -27.13
CA SER A 173 -1.68 10.67 -28.31
C SER A 173 -1.15 10.00 -29.59
N THR A 174 -0.29 8.98 -29.48
CA THR A 174 0.34 8.31 -30.64
C THR A 174 0.11 6.79 -30.64
N ILE A 175 0.21 6.17 -31.83
CA ILE A 175 0.05 4.73 -32.03
C ILE A 175 1.39 4.14 -32.49
N ASN A 176 2.35 4.01 -31.58
CA ASN A 176 3.53 3.17 -31.79
C ASN A 176 3.25 1.73 -31.32
N CYS A 177 4.06 0.76 -31.76
CA CYS A 177 3.95 -0.63 -31.30
C CYS A 177 4.05 -0.76 -29.77
N LEU A 178 4.90 0.06 -29.14
CA LEU A 178 4.98 0.15 -27.68
C LEU A 178 3.71 0.70 -27.03
N ASP A 179 3.03 1.66 -27.65
CA ASP A 179 1.77 2.21 -27.15
C ASP A 179 0.66 1.15 -27.20
N ILE A 180 0.66 0.27 -28.22
CA ILE A 180 -0.24 -0.88 -28.29
C ILE A 180 0.02 -1.84 -27.11
N ILE A 181 1.28 -2.17 -26.82
CA ILE A 181 1.65 -3.02 -25.67
C ILE A 181 1.20 -2.38 -24.35
N GLN A 182 1.43 -1.07 -24.18
CA GLN A 182 1.02 -0.34 -22.99
C GLN A 182 -0.50 -0.25 -22.84
N LEU A 183 -1.24 -0.10 -23.95
CA LEU A 183 -2.70 -0.15 -23.98
C LEU A 183 -3.23 -1.53 -23.58
N ILE A 184 -2.62 -2.61 -24.09
CA ILE A 184 -2.97 -3.99 -23.70
C ILE A 184 -2.73 -4.18 -22.21
N MET A 185 -1.58 -3.75 -21.68
CA MET A 185 -1.29 -3.82 -20.24
C MET A 185 -2.29 -3.02 -19.41
N ALA A 186 -2.59 -1.78 -19.78
CA ALA A 186 -3.58 -0.95 -19.10
C ALA A 186 -4.96 -1.62 -19.08
N SER A 187 -5.37 -2.19 -20.21
CA SER A 187 -6.63 -2.91 -20.37
C SER A 187 -6.71 -4.14 -19.47
N ILE A 188 -5.66 -4.97 -19.43
CA ILE A 188 -5.57 -6.13 -18.55
C ILE A 188 -5.70 -5.70 -17.09
N ILE A 189 -4.99 -4.64 -16.67
CA ILE A 189 -5.02 -4.15 -15.30
C ILE A 189 -6.43 -3.65 -14.93
N LEU A 190 -7.07 -2.87 -15.80
CA LEU A 190 -8.44 -2.38 -15.58
C LEU A 190 -9.46 -3.51 -15.52
N ILE A 191 -9.37 -4.51 -16.41
CA ILE A 191 -10.24 -5.69 -16.40
C ILE A 191 -10.05 -6.47 -15.08
N LEU A 192 -8.81 -6.66 -14.61
CA LEU A 192 -8.55 -7.31 -13.33
C LEU A 192 -9.19 -6.55 -12.16
N TYR A 193 -9.08 -5.22 -12.10
CA TYR A 193 -9.74 -4.44 -11.05
C TYR A 193 -11.27 -4.48 -11.17
N PHE A 194 -11.82 -4.43 -12.39
CA PHE A 194 -13.26 -4.53 -12.61
C PHE A 194 -13.81 -5.88 -12.17
N THR A 195 -13.11 -6.98 -12.47
CA THR A 195 -13.51 -8.32 -12.01
C THR A 195 -13.46 -8.45 -10.49
N ILE A 196 -12.46 -7.85 -9.82
CA ILE A 196 -12.39 -7.78 -8.35
C ILE A 196 -13.58 -6.98 -7.78
N LEU A 197 -13.94 -5.85 -8.39
CA LEU A 197 -15.11 -5.05 -7.99
C LEU A 197 -16.40 -5.85 -8.12
N LEU A 198 -16.60 -6.55 -9.23
CA LEU A 198 -17.78 -7.39 -9.46
C LEU A 198 -17.88 -8.55 -8.46
N ASP A 199 -16.77 -9.16 -8.07
CA ASP A 199 -16.75 -10.23 -7.06
C ASP A 199 -17.27 -9.73 -5.70
N GLY A 200 -17.08 -8.45 -5.38
CA GLY A 200 -17.61 -7.80 -4.17
C GLY A 200 -19.13 -7.79 -4.08
N PHE A 201 -19.84 -7.87 -5.20
CA PHE A 201 -21.31 -7.84 -5.25
C PHE A 201 -21.96 -9.23 -5.20
N LYS A 202 -21.19 -10.31 -5.42
CA LYS A 202 -21.74 -11.66 -5.64
C LYS A 202 -22.24 -12.38 -4.39
N SER A 203 -22.03 -11.90 -3.15
CA SER A 203 -22.38 -12.72 -1.98
C SER A 203 -22.81 -12.01 -0.67
N LYS A 204 -23.69 -12.68 0.10
CA LYS A 204 -24.47 -12.13 1.24
C LYS A 204 -23.98 -12.56 2.65
N GLN A 205 -22.98 -13.43 2.82
CA GLN A 205 -22.59 -13.97 4.14
C GLN A 205 -21.68 -13.02 4.96
N LYS A 206 -21.63 -13.21 6.29
CA LYS A 206 -20.88 -12.34 7.23
C LYS A 206 -19.36 -12.27 6.96
N VAL A 207 -18.69 -13.39 6.69
CA VAL A 207 -17.25 -13.42 6.33
C VAL A 207 -16.96 -12.66 5.03
N GLN A 208 -17.95 -12.61 4.13
CA GLN A 208 -17.88 -11.82 2.91
C GLN A 208 -18.17 -10.34 3.15
N LYS A 209 -18.75 -9.93 4.29
CA LYS A 209 -18.96 -8.50 4.59
C LYS A 209 -17.65 -7.73 4.74
N MET A 210 -16.60 -8.33 5.32
CA MET A 210 -15.28 -7.70 5.42
C MET A 210 -14.60 -7.61 4.05
N LYS A 211 -14.68 -8.67 3.24
CA LYS A 211 -14.18 -8.65 1.85
C LYS A 211 -14.91 -7.62 1.01
N ARG A 212 -16.23 -7.57 1.09
CA ARG A 212 -17.07 -6.57 0.43
C ARG A 212 -16.74 -5.16 0.88
N PHE A 213 -16.49 -4.96 2.18
CA PHE A 213 -16.01 -3.68 2.68
C PHE A 213 -14.68 -3.28 2.02
N GLN A 214 -13.70 -4.19 1.94
CA GLN A 214 -12.41 -3.91 1.28
C GLN A 214 -12.55 -3.58 -0.20
N ILE A 215 -13.40 -4.31 -0.92
CA ILE A 215 -13.63 -4.11 -2.36
C ILE A 215 -14.36 -2.79 -2.62
N LEU A 216 -15.41 -2.47 -1.85
CA LEU A 216 -16.12 -1.20 -1.99
C LEU A 216 -15.26 -0.01 -1.56
N ASN A 217 -14.45 -0.17 -0.52
CA ASN A 217 -13.43 0.80 -0.14
C ASN A 217 -12.41 1.00 -1.25
N PHE A 218 -12.05 -0.04 -2.01
CA PHE A 218 -11.21 0.15 -3.19
C PHE A 218 -11.96 0.89 -4.32
N GLY A 219 -13.25 0.62 -4.50
CA GLY A 219 -14.09 1.32 -5.49
C GLY A 219 -14.23 2.82 -5.26
N THR A 220 -14.42 3.26 -4.01
CA THR A 220 -14.46 4.70 -3.67
C THR A 220 -13.12 5.38 -3.95
N GLN A 221 -12.01 4.69 -3.68
CA GLN A 221 -10.66 5.15 -3.97
C GLN A 221 -10.39 5.25 -5.47
N PHE A 222 -10.91 4.31 -6.26
CA PHE A 222 -10.88 4.38 -7.72
C PHE A 222 -11.60 5.64 -8.22
N PHE A 223 -12.80 5.95 -7.72
CA PHE A 223 -13.50 7.18 -8.11
C PHE A 223 -12.77 8.45 -7.69
N PHE A 224 -12.16 8.46 -6.50
CA PHE A 224 -11.31 9.56 -6.06
C PHE A 224 -10.18 9.83 -7.07
N LEU A 225 -9.44 8.78 -7.44
CA LEU A 225 -8.35 8.88 -8.42
C LEU A 225 -8.85 9.25 -9.82
N PHE A 226 -9.99 8.72 -10.22
CA PHE A 226 -10.61 9.04 -11.51
C PHE A 226 -10.93 10.54 -11.62
N PHE A 227 -11.54 11.13 -10.59
CA PHE A 227 -11.81 12.57 -10.58
C PHE A 227 -10.53 13.40 -10.45
N LEU A 228 -9.58 12.97 -9.63
CA LEU A 228 -8.28 13.61 -9.48
C LEU A 228 -7.57 13.72 -10.84
N ILE A 229 -7.57 12.65 -11.64
CA ILE A 229 -6.84 12.61 -12.91
C ILE A 229 -7.63 13.27 -14.03
N ASN A 230 -8.92 12.95 -14.21
CA ASN A 230 -9.65 13.37 -15.42
C ASN A 230 -10.20 14.80 -15.34
N ILE A 231 -10.31 15.37 -14.14
CA ILE A 231 -10.91 16.69 -13.94
C ILE A 231 -9.81 17.67 -13.53
N GLN A 232 -8.96 18.05 -14.49
CA GLN A 232 -7.90 19.05 -14.28
C GLN A 232 -8.24 20.41 -14.89
N ARG A 233 -9.36 20.55 -15.62
CA ARG A 233 -9.72 21.82 -16.27
C ARG A 233 -10.42 22.82 -15.35
N SER A 234 -11.12 22.35 -14.32
CA SER A 234 -11.87 23.20 -13.38
C SER A 234 -11.50 22.84 -11.94
N GLN A 235 -10.95 23.81 -11.20
CA GLN A 235 -10.50 23.62 -9.82
C GLN A 235 -11.69 23.34 -8.89
N ILE A 236 -12.75 24.15 -9.00
CA ILE A 236 -13.96 24.06 -8.17
C ILE A 236 -14.68 22.73 -8.39
N LEU A 237 -14.86 22.32 -9.65
CA LEU A 237 -15.54 21.06 -9.97
C LEU A 237 -14.73 19.85 -9.49
N GLN A 238 -13.41 19.88 -9.64
CA GLN A 238 -12.53 18.83 -9.11
C GLN A 238 -12.63 18.74 -7.59
N LEU A 239 -12.48 19.87 -6.88
CA LEU A 239 -12.60 19.92 -5.42
C LEU A 239 -13.96 19.42 -4.93
N GLY A 240 -15.05 19.84 -5.57
CA GLY A 240 -16.41 19.43 -5.21
C GLY A 240 -16.64 17.92 -5.35
N LEU A 241 -16.17 17.32 -6.46
CA LEU A 241 -16.30 15.87 -6.66
C LEU A 241 -15.39 15.07 -5.74
N LEU A 242 -14.16 15.54 -5.48
CA LEU A 242 -13.28 14.90 -4.51
C LEU A 242 -13.87 14.97 -3.09
N LEU A 243 -14.41 16.14 -2.69
CA LEU A 243 -15.11 16.30 -1.43
C LEU A 243 -16.29 15.32 -1.33
N LEU A 244 -17.09 15.19 -2.39
CA LEU A 244 -18.21 14.25 -2.44
C LEU A 244 -17.72 12.80 -2.22
N THR A 245 -16.62 12.40 -2.86
CA THR A 245 -16.04 11.07 -2.62
C THR A 245 -15.58 10.86 -1.18
N CYS A 246 -14.98 11.88 -0.53
CA CYS A 246 -14.63 11.83 0.90
C CYS A 246 -15.86 11.68 1.80
N ILE A 247 -16.96 12.39 1.51
CA ILE A 247 -18.22 12.25 2.25
C ILE A 247 -18.79 10.85 2.10
N PHE A 248 -18.81 10.30 0.88
CA PHE A 248 -19.24 8.92 0.64
C PHE A 248 -18.37 7.91 1.38
N GLN A 249 -17.05 8.12 1.39
CA GLN A 249 -16.08 7.26 2.08
C GLN A 249 -16.29 7.25 3.60
N ILE A 250 -16.51 8.41 4.23
CA ILE A 250 -16.82 8.51 5.66
C ILE A 250 -18.18 7.84 5.97
N SER A 251 -19.18 8.11 5.13
CA SER A 251 -20.51 7.49 5.27
C SER A 251 -20.42 5.96 5.19
N PHE A 252 -19.62 5.45 4.25
CA PHE A 252 -19.37 4.03 4.07
C PHE A 252 -18.66 3.43 5.29
N LEU A 253 -17.62 4.09 5.81
CA LEU A 253 -16.94 3.66 7.03
C LEU A 253 -17.89 3.63 8.24
N PHE A 254 -18.78 4.61 8.35
CA PHE A 254 -19.76 4.66 9.42
C PHE A 254 -20.75 3.48 9.36
N ILE A 255 -21.29 3.17 8.18
CA ILE A 255 -22.20 2.02 7.96
C ILE A 255 -21.51 0.69 8.35
N TYR A 256 -20.22 0.54 7.98
CA TYR A 256 -19.46 -0.69 8.20
C TYR A 256 -18.67 -0.74 9.51
N ARG A 257 -18.88 0.22 10.42
CA ARG A 257 -18.14 0.33 11.70
C ARG A 257 -18.14 -0.95 12.54
N HIS A 258 -19.25 -1.70 12.51
CA HIS A 258 -19.44 -2.90 13.32
C HIS A 258 -18.59 -4.11 12.88
N ILE A 259 -18.04 -4.07 11.66
CA ILE A 259 -17.26 -5.18 11.09
C ILE A 259 -15.76 -5.01 11.38
N GLN A 260 -15.32 -3.78 11.67
CA GLN A 260 -13.91 -3.49 11.89
C GLN A 260 -13.52 -3.59 13.37
N HIS A 261 -12.25 -3.91 13.63
CA HIS A 261 -11.68 -3.74 14.96
C HIS A 261 -11.68 -2.26 15.35
N LYS A 262 -12.13 -1.96 16.57
CA LYS A 262 -12.28 -0.59 17.10
C LYS A 262 -11.05 0.30 16.83
N ASN A 263 -9.84 -0.18 17.13
CA ASN A 263 -8.60 0.60 16.92
C ASN A 263 -8.37 0.95 15.43
N LYS A 264 -8.55 -0.04 14.54
CA LYS A 264 -8.37 0.17 13.09
C LYS A 264 -9.43 1.11 12.51
N TYR A 265 -10.65 1.03 13.03
CA TYR A 265 -11.73 1.94 12.65
C TYR A 265 -11.41 3.38 13.06
N ILE A 266 -10.95 3.61 14.30
CA ILE A 266 -10.60 4.95 14.80
C ILE A 266 -9.51 5.57 13.92
N VAL A 267 -8.42 4.85 13.67
CA VAL A 267 -7.33 5.36 12.80
C VAL A 267 -7.85 5.73 11.41
N LYS A 268 -8.65 4.86 10.79
CA LYS A 268 -9.23 5.16 9.46
C LYS A 268 -10.14 6.38 9.49
N MET A 269 -11.01 6.51 10.49
CA MET A 269 -11.89 7.67 10.62
C MET A 269 -11.09 8.96 10.80
N VAL A 270 -10.04 8.96 11.64
CA VAL A 270 -9.18 10.14 11.83
C VAL A 270 -8.53 10.55 10.52
N VAL A 271 -7.97 9.59 9.77
CA VAL A 271 -7.36 9.87 8.46
C VAL A 271 -8.38 10.47 7.48
N GLU A 272 -9.56 9.86 7.34
CA GLU A 272 -10.55 10.29 6.36
C GLU A 272 -11.19 11.64 6.74
N ILE A 273 -11.40 11.90 8.04
CA ILE A 273 -11.83 13.23 8.52
C ILE A 273 -10.73 14.28 8.28
N SER A 274 -9.46 13.92 8.47
CA SER A 274 -8.34 14.82 8.19
C SER A 274 -8.28 15.19 6.72
N VAL A 275 -8.53 14.23 5.82
CA VAL A 275 -8.60 14.51 4.38
C VAL A 275 -9.86 15.30 4.03
N LEU A 276 -11.03 14.99 4.60
CA LEU A 276 -12.25 15.76 4.37
C LEU A 276 -12.06 17.24 4.79
N THR A 277 -11.51 17.48 5.98
CA THR A 277 -11.23 18.83 6.48
C THR A 277 -10.21 19.56 5.61
N PHE A 278 -9.16 18.87 5.16
CA PHE A 278 -8.24 19.39 4.15
C PHE A 278 -8.96 19.78 2.85
N MET A 279 -9.84 18.92 2.31
CA MET A 279 -10.58 19.20 1.07
C MET A 279 -11.52 20.40 1.22
N LEU A 280 -12.24 20.49 2.35
CA LEU A 280 -13.13 21.63 2.64
C LEU A 280 -12.36 22.94 2.71
N ASN A 281 -11.25 22.97 3.43
CA ASN A 281 -10.45 24.17 3.58
C ASN A 281 -9.67 24.52 2.30
N SER A 282 -9.41 23.54 1.42
CA SER A 282 -8.71 23.76 0.15
C SER A 282 -9.50 24.62 -0.84
N PHE A 283 -10.81 24.81 -0.63
CA PHE A 283 -11.58 25.81 -1.39
C PHE A 283 -11.03 27.24 -1.21
N LEU A 284 -10.34 27.53 -0.11
CA LEU A 284 -9.73 28.83 0.14
C LEU A 284 -8.48 29.10 -0.74
N TYR A 285 -7.95 28.08 -1.42
CA TYR A 285 -6.84 28.23 -2.38
C TYR A 285 -7.31 28.39 -3.83
N VAL A 286 -8.62 28.38 -4.07
CA VAL A 286 -9.20 28.63 -5.39
C VAL A 286 -8.94 30.08 -5.79
N LYS A 287 -8.58 30.32 -7.06
CA LYS A 287 -8.16 31.65 -7.54
C LYS A 287 -9.19 32.75 -7.27
N GLU A 288 -10.47 32.40 -7.35
CA GLU A 288 -11.60 33.29 -7.07
C GLU A 288 -11.64 33.75 -5.60
N CYS A 289 -10.96 33.07 -4.69
CA CYS A 289 -10.84 33.46 -3.27
C CYS A 289 -9.61 34.31 -2.97
N ASP A 290 -8.73 34.56 -3.95
CA ASP A 290 -7.46 35.27 -3.76
C ASP A 290 -7.67 36.72 -3.29
N GLU A 291 -8.78 37.35 -3.66
CA GLU A 291 -9.16 38.69 -3.23
C GLU A 291 -9.43 38.78 -1.71
N TYR A 292 -9.84 37.67 -1.08
CA TYR A 292 -10.21 37.63 0.33
C TYR A 292 -9.11 37.00 1.21
N PHE A 293 -8.16 36.29 0.60
CA PHE A 293 -7.19 35.45 1.30
C PHE A 293 -5.75 35.75 0.86
N ASN A 294 -5.12 36.72 1.53
CA ASN A 294 -3.71 37.08 1.32
C ASN A 294 -2.76 35.88 1.49
N GLU A 295 -1.59 35.96 0.83
CA GLU A 295 -0.56 34.92 0.85
C GLU A 295 -0.12 34.48 2.26
N GLN A 296 0.03 35.43 3.20
CA GLN A 296 0.37 35.10 4.59
C GLN A 296 -0.68 34.19 5.24
N LYS A 297 -1.97 34.43 4.98
CA LYS A 297 -3.05 33.57 5.48
C LYS A 297 -3.01 32.19 4.81
N LYS A 298 -2.67 32.13 3.52
CA LYS A 298 -2.46 30.85 2.80
C LYS A 298 -1.32 30.04 3.42
N ILE A 299 -0.20 30.68 3.79
CA ILE A 299 0.93 30.01 4.46
C ILE A 299 0.50 29.44 5.81
N ILE A 300 -0.21 30.22 6.63
CA ILE A 300 -0.74 29.76 7.93
C ILE A 300 -1.70 28.58 7.73
N LEU A 301 -2.60 28.68 6.74
CA LEU A 301 -3.51 27.59 6.38
C LEU A 301 -2.74 26.34 5.94
N GLY A 302 -1.62 26.50 5.23
CA GLY A 302 -0.71 25.42 4.87
C GLY A 302 -0.17 24.67 6.09
N TRP A 303 0.26 25.39 7.13
CA TRP A 303 0.72 24.76 8.38
C TRP A 303 -0.40 24.05 9.13
N ILE A 304 -1.61 24.61 9.12
CA ILE A 304 -2.80 23.97 9.67
C ILE A 304 -3.09 22.67 8.92
N HIS A 305 -3.03 22.69 7.58
CA HIS A 305 -3.23 21.50 6.75
C HIS A 305 -2.19 20.41 7.02
N ILE A 306 -0.91 20.77 7.15
CA ILE A 306 0.15 19.83 7.53
C ILE A 306 -0.14 19.21 8.90
N SER A 307 -0.58 20.02 9.86
CA SER A 307 -0.93 19.54 11.22
C SER A 307 -2.14 18.60 11.20
N ILE A 308 -3.16 18.91 10.40
CA ILE A 308 -4.35 18.07 10.24
C ILE A 308 -3.99 16.74 9.57
N LEU A 309 -3.28 16.76 8.45
CA LEU A 309 -2.89 15.55 7.71
C LEU A 309 -1.95 14.66 8.54
N SER A 310 -1.00 15.25 9.27
CA SER A 310 -0.09 14.52 10.15
C SER A 310 -0.78 13.87 11.34
N SER A 311 -1.91 14.40 11.81
CA SER A 311 -2.68 13.80 12.92
C SER A 311 -3.11 12.36 12.62
N GLY A 312 -3.47 12.05 11.38
CA GLY A 312 -3.80 10.70 10.93
C GLY A 312 -2.61 9.73 11.07
N LEU A 313 -1.43 10.16 10.64
CA LEU A 313 -0.18 9.37 10.75
C LEU A 313 0.22 9.17 12.22
N ILE A 314 0.18 10.25 13.01
CA ILE A 314 0.49 10.22 14.45
C ILE A 314 -0.44 9.23 15.16
N SER A 315 -1.74 9.23 14.83
CA SER A 315 -2.71 8.30 15.40
C SER A 315 -2.34 6.84 15.11
N GLU A 316 -1.96 6.52 13.87
CA GLU A 316 -1.55 5.17 13.47
C GLU A 316 -0.30 4.72 14.25
N VAL A 317 0.71 5.59 14.35
CA VAL A 317 1.95 5.32 15.09
C VAL A 317 1.67 5.05 16.57
N ILE A 318 0.82 5.86 17.22
CA ILE A 318 0.46 5.67 18.62
C ILE A 318 -0.18 4.29 18.85
N PHE A 319 -1.10 3.87 17.98
CA PHE A 319 -1.73 2.55 18.10
C PHE A 319 -0.75 1.40 17.85
N ILE A 320 0.16 1.53 16.88
CA ILE A 320 1.20 0.52 16.61
C ILE A 320 2.15 0.38 17.80
N LEU A 321 2.58 1.50 18.39
CA LEU A 321 3.45 1.52 19.57
C LEU A 321 2.74 0.89 20.78
N LYS A 322 1.46 1.23 20.99
CA LYS A 322 0.64 0.64 22.05
C LYS A 322 0.51 -0.88 21.89
N ASP A 323 0.15 -1.36 20.70
CA ASP A 323 0.00 -2.79 20.44
C ASP A 323 1.33 -3.54 20.58
N SER A 324 2.44 -2.94 20.13
CA SER A 324 3.78 -3.50 20.26
C SER A 324 4.22 -3.57 21.72
N TYR A 325 3.98 -2.51 22.50
CA TYR A 325 4.25 -2.48 23.93
C TYR A 325 3.45 -3.55 24.68
N VAL A 326 2.16 -3.73 24.35
CA VAL A 326 1.33 -4.79 24.95
C VAL A 326 1.87 -6.18 24.63
N LYS A 327 2.24 -6.45 23.37
CA LYS A 327 2.87 -7.73 22.97
C LYS A 327 4.19 -7.96 23.70
N TRP A 328 5.04 -6.94 23.78
CA TRP A 328 6.30 -7.01 24.50
C TRP A 328 6.10 -7.31 25.99
N LYS A 329 5.15 -6.63 26.64
CA LYS A 329 4.77 -6.88 28.04
C LYS A 329 4.24 -8.30 28.25
N GLN A 330 3.46 -8.84 27.31
CA GLN A 330 2.98 -10.23 27.37
C GLN A 330 4.13 -11.25 27.23
N LEU A 331 5.07 -11.01 26.32
CA LEU A 331 6.26 -11.85 26.16
C LEU A 331 7.13 -11.83 27.42
N TYR A 332 7.33 -10.64 28.02
CA TYR A 332 8.09 -10.50 29.25
C TYR A 332 7.40 -11.20 30.44
N LYS A 333 6.07 -11.06 30.57
CA LYS A 333 5.30 -11.77 31.60
C LYS A 333 5.32 -13.30 31.43
N ARG A 334 5.41 -13.82 30.20
CA ARG A 334 5.55 -15.26 29.90
C ARG A 334 6.95 -15.81 30.19
N LYS A 335 7.97 -14.96 30.23
CA LYS A 335 9.35 -15.34 30.59
C LYS A 335 9.63 -15.32 32.10
N LYS A 336 8.71 -14.85 32.95
CA LYS A 336 8.84 -15.00 34.40
C LYS A 336 8.70 -16.49 34.75
N PRO A 337 9.65 -17.10 35.49
CA PRO A 337 9.55 -18.50 35.90
C PRO A 337 8.29 -18.72 36.74
N GLU A 338 7.62 -19.86 36.55
CA GLU A 338 6.37 -20.23 37.24
C GLU A 338 6.51 -20.19 38.78
N CYS A 339 7.74 -20.34 39.30
CA CYS A 339 8.04 -20.22 40.73
C CYS A 339 7.67 -18.85 41.33
N ALA A 340 7.69 -17.77 40.55
CA ALA A 340 7.34 -16.42 41.01
C ALA A 340 5.83 -16.12 40.95
N ARG A 341 4.98 -17.09 40.59
CA ARG A 341 3.52 -16.95 40.53
C ARG A 341 2.79 -17.73 41.61
N ASN A 342 3.50 -18.52 42.42
CA ASN A 342 2.89 -19.25 43.53
C ASN A 342 2.83 -18.33 44.76
N PRO A 343 1.62 -18.03 45.30
CA PRO A 343 1.47 -17.26 46.52
C PRO A 343 1.93 -18.02 47.78
N LEU A 344 2.43 -19.25 47.63
CA LEU A 344 2.96 -20.09 48.72
C LEU A 344 4.40 -19.74 49.13
N PHE A 345 5.05 -18.78 48.46
CA PHE A 345 6.41 -18.33 48.78
C PHE A 345 6.50 -16.79 48.93
N ILE A 346 5.47 -16.16 49.50
CA ILE A 346 5.53 -14.80 50.05
C ILE A 346 5.34 -14.89 51.55
#